data_AF-W6UWL4-F1
#
_entry.id   AF-W6UWL4-F1
#
_cell.length_a   1.000
_cell.length_b   1.000
_cell.length_c   1.000
_cell.angle_alpha   90.00
_cell.angle_beta   90.00
_cell.angle_gamma   90.00
#
_symmetry.space_group_name_H-M   'P 1'
#
loop_
_entity.id
_entity.type
_entity.pdbx_description
1 polymer ?
#
loop_
_entity_poly.entity_id
_entity_poly.type
_entity_poly.pdbx_seq_one_letter_code
_entity_poly.pdbx_strand_id
1 'polypeptide(L)'
;MSDYESDEEPTAADETVLNKYKLAAVLKELMEQCVPGAKIIELCEYGDRRIVEETNKLFKKEKEMKKGVAFPTAISVNNFICHYSPISGEENIIEELNDGDLVKIDLGAHIDGFSSVIGHTFVIGASPEKRVTGRKADVIVAANVAVEVARRLVKPGNENYQVSDMIAKAVADFDCRPIQGVQSHLLKKLVYVGEKSIVLNPDDDQKKGVEKCIFKMYEAWLLDIVISTGSGKPREHTARTTLFRKNETLYHLKMKASRKFYSEVSAKFQEYPFNIRSVEDIKSARYAVTECASHNVITPMPVLVEKEKEFVAQFRFTVVLMPNGLMKITGLPFDSSLYKTDFKTTDAEVKELLSQPVKASGGKKKKPLNAGNDQGIYLRELLILRWFCCDVLPCPRPPTPFAR
;
A
#
# COMPACT_ATOMS: atom_id res chain seq x y z
N MET A 1 25.57 18.78 28.21
CA MET A 1 25.09 19.87 27.34
C MET A 1 23.91 19.30 26.60
N SER A 2 22.73 19.89 26.82
CA SER A 2 21.48 19.46 26.19
C SER A 2 21.55 19.77 24.71
N ASP A 3 21.78 18.74 23.90
CA ASP A 3 21.58 18.84 22.46
C ASP A 3 20.09 19.13 22.26
N TYR A 4 19.84 20.30 21.67
CA TYR A 4 18.52 20.69 21.17
C TYR A 4 18.17 19.71 20.05
N GLU A 5 17.47 18.62 20.39
CA GLU A 5 16.62 17.92 19.42
C GLU A 5 15.66 18.98 18.88
N SER A 6 15.83 19.36 17.62
CA SER A 6 14.84 20.20 16.94
C SER A 6 13.50 19.46 17.02
N ASP A 7 12.48 20.08 17.63
CA ASP A 7 11.08 19.61 17.68
C ASP A 7 10.42 19.45 16.28
N GLU A 8 11.19 19.49 15.19
CA GLU A 8 10.70 19.24 13.84
C GLU A 8 10.61 17.73 13.60
N GLU A 9 9.40 17.23 13.40
CA GLU A 9 9.17 15.84 13.00
C GLU A 9 10.01 15.54 11.74
N PRO A 10 10.84 14.46 11.75
CA PRO A 10 11.66 14.13 10.60
C PRO A 10 10.78 13.81 9.39
N THR A 11 10.96 14.57 8.30
CA THR A 11 10.16 14.46 7.08
C THR A 11 10.90 13.76 5.95
N ALA A 12 10.18 13.42 4.88
CA ALA A 12 10.75 12.84 3.67
C ALA A 12 11.63 13.82 2.86
N ALA A 13 11.88 15.03 3.36
CA ALA A 13 12.91 15.94 2.83
C ALA A 13 14.34 15.38 3.03
N ASP A 14 14.53 14.49 4.01
CA ASP A 14 15.79 13.79 4.25
C ASP A 14 15.90 12.52 3.38
N GLU A 15 16.97 12.40 2.59
CA GLU A 15 17.25 11.23 1.75
C GLU A 15 17.44 9.93 2.56
N THR A 16 17.87 10.02 3.81
CA THR A 16 17.99 8.86 4.71
C THR A 16 16.61 8.30 5.07
N VAL A 17 15.62 9.17 5.30
CA VAL A 17 14.22 8.83 5.53
C VAL A 17 13.61 8.25 4.25
N LEU A 18 13.92 8.81 3.08
CA LEU A 18 13.42 8.30 1.80
C LEU A 18 13.87 6.85 1.50
N ASN A 19 15.10 6.50 1.86
CA ASN A 19 15.62 5.14 1.69
C ASN A 19 14.98 4.11 2.63
N LYS A 20 14.35 4.53 3.72
CA LYS A 20 13.67 3.65 4.68
C LYS A 20 12.37 3.02 4.15
N TYR A 21 11.85 3.48 3.01
CA TYR A 21 10.52 3.07 2.49
C TYR A 21 10.55 2.04 1.32
N LYS A 22 11.70 1.45 0.96
CA LYS A 22 11.80 0.58 -0.22
C LYS A 22 11.30 -0.84 0.06
N LEU A 23 10.06 -1.15 -0.31
CA LEU A 23 9.43 -2.49 -0.16
C LEU A 23 9.00 -3.20 -1.43
N ALA A 24 9.18 -2.56 -2.60
CA ALA A 24 8.72 -3.11 -3.87
C ALA A 24 9.34 -4.48 -4.25
N ALA A 25 10.46 -4.88 -3.62
CA ALA A 25 11.10 -6.17 -3.87
C ALA A 25 10.29 -7.35 -3.32
N VAL A 26 9.80 -7.26 -2.08
CA VAL A 26 9.08 -8.38 -1.42
C VAL A 26 7.76 -8.67 -2.12
N LEU A 27 7.04 -7.64 -2.56
CA LEU A 27 5.78 -7.82 -3.30
C LEU A 27 5.99 -8.60 -4.61
N LYS A 28 7.01 -8.25 -5.40
CA LYS A 28 7.29 -8.94 -6.68
C LYS A 28 7.60 -10.41 -6.46
N GLU A 29 8.46 -10.68 -5.49
CA GLU A 29 8.85 -12.04 -5.11
C GLU A 29 7.63 -12.85 -4.65
N LEU A 30 6.73 -12.27 -3.85
CA LEU A 30 5.51 -12.93 -3.41
C LEU A 30 4.52 -13.17 -4.56
N MET A 31 4.40 -12.22 -5.51
CA MET A 31 3.58 -12.40 -6.71
C MET A 31 4.05 -13.58 -7.58
N GLU A 32 5.36 -13.81 -7.68
CA GLU A 32 5.93 -14.95 -8.42
C GLU A 32 5.58 -16.30 -7.76
N GLN A 33 5.33 -16.33 -6.44
CA GLN A 33 4.89 -17.53 -5.72
C GLN A 33 3.36 -17.75 -5.82
N CYS A 34 2.59 -16.77 -6.29
CA CYS A 34 1.14 -16.88 -6.42
C CYS A 34 0.76 -17.67 -7.68
N VAL A 35 0.89 -18.99 -7.59
CA VAL A 35 0.55 -19.95 -8.65
C VAL A 35 -0.71 -20.74 -8.28
N PRO A 36 -1.41 -21.37 -9.26
CA PRO A 36 -2.52 -22.26 -8.96
C PRO A 36 -2.12 -23.37 -7.98
N GLY A 37 -2.94 -23.64 -6.97
CA GLY A 37 -2.68 -24.60 -5.89
C GLY A 37 -1.82 -24.04 -4.74
N ALA A 38 -1.28 -22.82 -4.85
CA ALA A 38 -0.52 -22.22 -3.76
C ALA A 38 -1.44 -21.88 -2.58
N LYS A 39 -1.01 -22.27 -1.37
CA LYS A 39 -1.77 -22.05 -0.14
C LYS A 39 -1.62 -20.62 0.35
N ILE A 40 -2.75 -19.94 0.57
CA ILE A 40 -2.76 -18.53 0.99
C ILE A 40 -2.07 -18.34 2.33
N ILE A 41 -2.24 -19.28 3.27
CA ILE A 41 -1.59 -19.21 4.57
C ILE A 41 -0.05 -19.19 4.45
N GLU A 42 0.50 -20.09 3.63
CA GLU A 42 1.95 -20.20 3.41
C GLU A 42 2.50 -18.96 2.71
N LEU A 43 1.77 -18.43 1.72
CA LEU A 43 2.13 -17.18 1.03
C LEU A 43 2.14 -15.97 1.98
N CYS A 44 1.16 -15.87 2.87
CA CYS A 44 1.10 -14.78 3.84
C CYS A 44 2.22 -14.90 4.89
N GLU A 45 2.50 -16.11 5.39
CA GLU A 45 3.64 -16.37 6.29
C GLU A 45 4.99 -16.09 5.61
N TYR A 46 5.11 -16.45 4.33
CA TYR A 46 6.26 -16.14 3.49
C TYR A 46 6.49 -14.63 3.38
N GLY A 47 5.45 -13.86 3.02
CA GLY A 47 5.53 -12.41 2.91
C GLY A 47 6.02 -11.74 4.20
N ASP A 48 5.43 -12.10 5.34
CA ASP A 48 5.82 -11.55 6.65
C ASP A 48 7.28 -11.85 6.98
N ARG A 49 7.71 -13.10 6.74
CA ARG A 49 9.10 -13.51 6.95
C ARG A 49 10.06 -12.74 6.06
N ARG A 50 9.75 -12.57 4.78
CA ARG A 50 10.60 -11.82 3.83
C ARG A 50 10.70 -10.35 4.20
N ILE A 51 9.63 -9.73 4.70
CA ILE A 51 9.70 -8.35 5.23
C ILE A 51 10.70 -8.24 6.37
N VAL A 52 10.64 -9.15 7.35
CA VAL A 52 11.58 -9.17 8.49
C VAL A 52 13.01 -9.42 8.01
N GLU A 53 13.23 -10.35 7.09
CA GLU A 53 14.56 -10.63 6.52
C GLU A 53 15.14 -9.41 5.77
N GLU A 54 14.35 -8.75 4.92
CA GLU A 54 14.82 -7.56 4.17
C GLU A 54 15.06 -6.35 5.08
N THR A 55 14.15 -6.07 6.02
CA THR A 55 14.35 -4.98 6.98
C THR A 55 15.56 -5.22 7.88
N ASN A 56 15.84 -6.48 8.26
CA ASN A 56 17.03 -6.84 9.03
C ASN A 56 18.36 -6.62 8.29
N LYS A 57 18.35 -6.62 6.95
CA LYS A 57 19.55 -6.31 6.15
C LYS A 57 19.93 -4.83 6.20
N LEU A 58 18.98 -3.95 6.46
CA LEU A 58 19.15 -2.50 6.50
C LEU A 58 19.55 -2.02 7.90
N PHE A 59 20.29 -0.91 8.00
CA PHE A 59 20.64 -0.23 9.26
C PHE A 59 21.26 -1.16 10.33
N LYS A 60 22.09 -2.13 9.95
CA LYS A 60 22.69 -3.12 10.88
C LYS A 60 23.55 -2.51 11.99
N LYS A 61 24.07 -1.29 11.77
CA LYS A 61 24.90 -0.58 12.77
C LYS A 61 24.04 0.01 13.90
N GLU A 62 22.75 0.21 13.68
CA GLU A 62 21.82 0.86 14.61
C GLU A 62 20.96 -0.21 15.30
N LYS A 63 21.52 -0.86 16.32
CA LYS A 63 20.91 -2.02 17.00
C LYS A 63 19.58 -1.72 17.69
N GLU A 64 19.37 -0.47 18.10
CA GLU A 64 18.15 -0.02 18.79
C GLU A 64 17.05 0.44 17.81
N MET A 65 17.36 0.53 16.51
CA MET A 65 16.39 0.94 15.51
C MET A 65 15.32 -0.15 15.34
N LYS A 66 14.08 0.21 15.65
CA LYS A 66 12.92 -0.65 15.45
C LYS A 66 12.56 -0.74 13.97
N LYS A 67 12.43 -1.96 13.46
CA LYS A 67 12.09 -2.25 12.06
C LYS A 67 11.38 -3.58 11.97
N GLY A 68 10.54 -3.74 10.96
CA GLY A 68 9.75 -4.96 10.78
C GLY A 68 8.49 -4.71 9.99
N VAL A 69 7.46 -5.51 10.28
CA VAL A 69 6.17 -5.48 9.59
C VAL A 69 5.35 -4.28 10.05
N ALA A 70 4.91 -3.44 9.12
CA ALA A 70 3.97 -2.34 9.36
C ALA A 70 2.54 -2.69 8.94
N PHE A 71 2.38 -3.62 8.00
CA PHE A 71 1.10 -4.19 7.65
C PHE A 71 1.32 -5.67 7.32
N PRO A 72 0.68 -6.60 8.03
CA PRO A 72 0.84 -8.03 7.78
C PRO A 72 0.40 -8.38 6.36
N THR A 73 1.07 -9.35 5.79
CA THR A 73 0.74 -9.85 4.46
C THR A 73 -0.66 -10.43 4.47
N ALA A 74 -1.54 -9.80 3.69
CA ALA A 74 -2.91 -10.21 3.45
C ALA A 74 -3.11 -10.44 1.95
N ILE A 75 -3.84 -11.50 1.61
CA ILE A 75 -4.10 -11.92 0.24
C ILE A 75 -5.61 -12.10 0.08
N SER A 76 -6.27 -11.19 -0.62
CA SER A 76 -7.73 -11.19 -0.79
C SER A 76 -8.13 -11.51 -2.22
N VAL A 77 -8.99 -12.51 -2.41
CA VAL A 77 -9.30 -13.11 -3.71
C VAL A 77 -10.70 -12.69 -4.20
N ASN A 78 -10.83 -12.38 -5.49
CA ASN A 78 -12.08 -12.05 -6.17
C ASN A 78 -12.92 -10.96 -5.47
N ASN A 79 -14.04 -11.33 -4.85
CA ASN A 79 -14.97 -10.43 -4.15
C ASN A 79 -14.50 -10.05 -2.74
N PHE A 80 -13.50 -10.72 -2.18
CA PHE A 80 -12.89 -10.31 -0.91
C PHE A 80 -12.20 -8.98 -1.12
N ILE A 81 -12.54 -7.98 -0.30
CA ILE A 81 -12.05 -6.61 -0.41
C ILE A 81 -10.67 -6.51 0.21
N CYS A 82 -10.53 -6.90 1.48
CA CYS A 82 -9.30 -6.71 2.23
C CYS A 82 -9.17 -7.65 3.44
N HIS A 83 -7.99 -7.62 4.08
CA HIS A 83 -7.67 -8.20 5.39
C HIS A 83 -7.71 -9.73 5.50
N TYR A 84 -7.88 -10.47 4.40
CA TYR A 84 -7.80 -11.92 4.45
C TYR A 84 -6.35 -12.39 4.67
N SER A 85 -6.04 -12.78 5.90
CA SER A 85 -4.74 -13.32 6.32
C SER A 85 -4.95 -14.50 7.26
N PRO A 86 -5.22 -15.70 6.73
CA PRO A 86 -5.60 -16.88 7.51
C PRO A 86 -4.50 -17.34 8.48
N ILE A 87 -4.89 -18.14 9.48
CA ILE A 87 -3.99 -18.72 10.48
C ILE A 87 -4.18 -20.24 10.60
N SER A 88 -3.13 -20.93 11.05
CA SER A 88 -3.13 -22.38 11.17
C SER A 88 -4.05 -22.86 12.29
N GLY A 89 -4.73 -24.00 12.06
CA GLY A 89 -5.60 -24.63 13.06
C GLY A 89 -6.98 -23.96 13.20
N GLU A 90 -7.40 -23.21 12.18
CA GLU A 90 -8.75 -22.66 12.06
C GLU A 90 -9.31 -22.98 10.66
N GLU A 91 -10.63 -22.94 10.52
CA GLU A 91 -11.29 -23.16 9.24
C GLU A 91 -11.05 -21.95 8.34
N ASN A 92 -10.30 -22.17 7.26
CA ASN A 92 -9.94 -21.13 6.31
C ASN A 92 -10.87 -21.22 5.10
N ILE A 93 -11.61 -20.15 4.83
CA ILE A 93 -12.65 -20.12 3.79
C ILE A 93 -12.06 -20.33 2.38
N ILE A 94 -10.88 -19.76 2.14
CA ILE A 94 -10.11 -19.92 0.92
C ILE A 94 -8.73 -20.44 1.32
N GLU A 95 -8.46 -21.69 0.98
CA GLU A 95 -7.18 -22.33 1.30
C GLU A 95 -6.13 -22.10 0.22
N GLU A 96 -6.53 -22.29 -1.04
CA GLU A 96 -5.63 -22.30 -2.21
C GLU A 96 -6.08 -21.30 -3.28
N LEU A 97 -5.10 -20.82 -4.03
CA LEU A 97 -5.30 -19.96 -5.20
C LEU A 97 -5.62 -20.78 -6.45
N ASN A 98 -6.51 -20.30 -7.33
CA ASN A 98 -6.87 -20.98 -8.57
C ASN A 98 -6.43 -20.22 -9.82
N ASP A 99 -6.28 -20.91 -10.96
CA ASP A 99 -6.05 -20.26 -12.24
C ASP A 99 -7.18 -19.26 -12.55
N GLY A 100 -6.80 -18.07 -13.00
CA GLY A 100 -7.73 -17.00 -13.31
C GLY A 100 -8.27 -16.25 -12.10
N ASP A 101 -7.93 -16.60 -10.85
CA ASP A 101 -8.33 -15.80 -9.68
C ASP A 101 -7.78 -14.38 -9.76
N LEU A 102 -8.62 -13.41 -9.40
CA LEU A 102 -8.18 -12.03 -9.19
C LEU A 102 -7.65 -11.91 -7.76
N VAL A 103 -6.36 -11.65 -7.61
CA VAL A 103 -5.67 -11.64 -6.33
C VAL A 103 -5.21 -10.24 -5.99
N LYS A 104 -5.54 -9.81 -4.77
CA LYS A 104 -5.02 -8.59 -4.13
C LYS A 104 -4.03 -9.00 -3.07
N ILE A 105 -2.79 -8.53 -3.17
CA ILE A 105 -1.79 -8.67 -2.11
C ILE A 105 -1.66 -7.31 -1.43
N ASP A 106 -1.63 -7.27 -0.11
CA ASP A 106 -1.33 -6.09 0.69
C ASP A 106 -0.32 -6.43 1.78
N LEU A 107 0.75 -5.66 1.88
CA LEU A 107 1.81 -5.84 2.86
C LEU A 107 2.57 -4.54 3.10
N GLY A 108 3.21 -4.43 4.26
CA GLY A 108 3.93 -3.21 4.63
C GLY A 108 5.02 -3.45 5.65
N ALA A 109 5.99 -2.55 5.67
CA ALA A 109 7.10 -2.56 6.61
C ALA A 109 7.36 -1.16 7.15
N HIS A 110 7.97 -1.11 8.32
CA HIS A 110 8.47 0.12 8.89
C HIS A 110 9.95 0.01 9.22
N ILE A 111 10.61 1.17 9.19
CA ILE A 111 11.96 1.34 9.70
C ILE A 111 11.97 2.64 10.49
N ASP A 112 12.37 2.57 11.76
CA ASP A 112 12.44 3.73 12.67
C ASP A 112 11.10 4.51 12.75
N GLY A 113 10.00 3.77 12.81
CA GLY A 113 8.66 4.35 12.87
C GLY A 113 8.16 4.97 11.54
N PHE A 114 8.89 4.88 10.44
CA PHE A 114 8.39 5.27 9.12
C PHE A 114 7.85 4.06 8.38
N SER A 115 6.56 4.05 8.05
CA SER A 115 5.92 2.92 7.39
C SER A 115 5.69 3.13 5.91
N SER A 116 5.90 2.08 5.13
CA SER A 116 5.44 2.01 3.75
C SER A 116 4.58 0.77 3.59
N VAL A 117 3.49 0.93 2.85
CA VAL A 117 2.57 -0.16 2.54
C VAL A 117 2.40 -0.20 1.03
N ILE A 118 2.27 -1.40 0.51
CA ILE A 118 2.12 -1.66 -0.92
C ILE A 118 1.05 -2.73 -1.10
N GLY A 119 0.10 -2.43 -1.98
CA GLY A 119 -0.89 -3.39 -2.42
C GLY A 119 -1.09 -3.37 -3.92
N HIS A 120 -1.29 -4.55 -4.49
CA HIS A 120 -1.38 -4.72 -5.93
C HIS A 120 -2.37 -5.82 -6.29
N THR A 121 -3.09 -5.58 -7.39
CA THR A 121 -4.04 -6.54 -7.96
C THR A 121 -3.50 -7.09 -9.26
N PHE A 122 -3.61 -8.40 -9.42
CA PHE A 122 -3.32 -9.10 -10.67
C PHE A 122 -4.23 -10.33 -10.81
N VAL A 123 -4.14 -11.02 -11.94
CA VAL A 123 -4.88 -12.26 -12.20
C VAL A 123 -3.88 -13.39 -12.39
N ILE A 124 -4.12 -14.52 -11.71
CA ILE A 124 -3.28 -15.71 -11.84
C ILE A 124 -3.39 -16.27 -13.25
N GLY A 125 -2.23 -16.53 -13.87
CA GLY A 125 -2.16 -17.06 -15.24
C GLY A 125 -2.38 -16.00 -16.33
N ALA A 126 -2.46 -14.71 -15.99
CA ALA A 126 -2.50 -13.63 -16.99
C ALA A 126 -1.16 -13.50 -17.72
N SER A 127 -1.21 -13.45 -19.05
CA SER A 127 -0.05 -13.19 -19.90
C SER A 127 -0.45 -12.35 -21.12
N PRO A 128 0.50 -11.77 -21.87
CA PRO A 128 0.20 -11.05 -23.11
C PRO A 128 -0.55 -11.90 -24.15
N GLU A 129 -0.32 -13.22 -24.14
CA GLU A 129 -0.99 -14.22 -24.99
C GLU A 129 -2.37 -14.62 -24.43
N LYS A 130 -2.49 -14.76 -23.10
CA LYS A 130 -3.74 -15.06 -22.38
C LYS A 130 -4.22 -13.82 -21.62
N ARG A 131 -4.65 -12.81 -22.37
CA ARG A 131 -5.13 -11.54 -21.79
C ARG A 131 -6.39 -11.76 -20.96
N VAL A 132 -6.46 -11.07 -19.83
CA VAL A 132 -7.66 -10.99 -19.01
C VAL A 132 -8.70 -10.13 -19.73
N THR A 133 -9.95 -10.60 -19.74
CA THR A 133 -11.09 -9.93 -20.36
C THR A 133 -12.30 -9.87 -19.42
N GLY A 134 -13.34 -9.15 -19.82
CA GLY A 134 -14.59 -9.02 -19.06
C GLY A 134 -14.41 -8.25 -17.74
N ARG A 135 -15.30 -8.51 -16.78
CA ARG A 135 -15.41 -7.73 -15.54
C ARG A 135 -14.13 -7.65 -14.70
N LYS A 136 -13.28 -8.69 -14.71
CA LYS A 136 -11.96 -8.67 -14.06
C LYS A 136 -11.01 -7.65 -14.71
N ALA A 137 -10.99 -7.59 -16.05
CA ALA A 137 -10.20 -6.59 -16.76
C ALA A 137 -10.76 -5.18 -16.53
N ASP A 138 -12.08 -5.02 -16.59
CA ASP A 138 -12.75 -3.73 -16.41
C ASP A 138 -12.39 -3.10 -15.05
N VAL A 139 -12.51 -3.85 -13.95
CA VAL A 139 -12.26 -3.32 -12.61
C VAL A 139 -10.79 -3.03 -12.35
N ILE A 140 -9.88 -3.84 -12.89
CA ILE A 140 -8.43 -3.62 -12.76
C ILE A 140 -8.02 -2.37 -13.54
N VAL A 141 -8.53 -2.20 -14.77
CA VAL A 141 -8.25 -1.00 -15.57
C VAL A 141 -8.90 0.23 -14.93
N ALA A 142 -10.14 0.14 -14.43
CA ALA A 142 -10.81 1.22 -13.71
C ALA A 142 -10.01 1.64 -12.46
N ALA A 143 -9.52 0.68 -11.67
CA ALA A 143 -8.67 0.96 -10.52
C ALA A 143 -7.36 1.64 -10.94
N ASN A 144 -6.74 1.24 -12.05
CA ASN A 144 -5.54 1.93 -12.56
C ASN A 144 -5.85 3.37 -13.04
N VAL A 145 -7.00 3.61 -13.68
CA VAL A 145 -7.45 4.96 -14.04
C VAL A 145 -7.63 5.81 -12.78
N ALA A 146 -8.27 5.27 -11.74
CA ALA A 146 -8.42 5.95 -10.45
C ALA A 146 -7.07 6.27 -9.80
N VAL A 147 -6.08 5.38 -9.89
CA VAL A 147 -4.69 5.65 -9.46
C VAL A 147 -4.11 6.85 -10.21
N GLU A 148 -4.25 6.91 -11.54
CA GLU A 148 -3.72 8.00 -12.35
C GLU A 148 -4.43 9.35 -12.13
N VAL A 149 -5.72 9.32 -11.78
CA VAL A 149 -6.49 10.48 -11.30
C VAL A 149 -5.94 10.95 -9.95
N ALA A 150 -5.86 10.06 -8.96
CA ALA A 150 -5.33 10.38 -7.63
C ALA A 150 -3.91 10.96 -7.73
N ARG A 151 -3.07 10.38 -8.57
CA ARG A 151 -1.68 10.80 -8.78
C ARG A 151 -1.53 12.25 -9.27
N ARG A 152 -2.56 12.81 -9.94
CA ARG A 152 -2.57 14.19 -10.45
C ARG A 152 -3.27 15.17 -9.50
N LEU A 153 -4.17 14.68 -8.65
CA LEU A 153 -4.94 15.49 -7.72
C LEU A 153 -4.34 15.55 -6.32
N VAL A 154 -3.60 14.53 -5.88
CA VAL A 154 -2.84 14.55 -4.63
C VAL A 154 -1.58 15.38 -4.87
N LYS A 155 -1.73 16.70 -4.78
CA LYS A 155 -0.66 17.70 -4.92
C LYS A 155 -0.91 18.87 -3.96
N PRO A 156 0.13 19.61 -3.55
CA PRO A 156 -0.05 20.68 -2.58
C PRO A 156 -1.09 21.71 -3.04
N GLY A 157 -1.96 22.13 -2.13
CA GLY A 157 -3.04 23.09 -2.39
C GLY A 157 -4.38 22.47 -2.84
N ASN A 158 -4.38 21.22 -3.32
CA ASN A 158 -5.62 20.50 -3.59
C ASN A 158 -6.26 19.97 -2.31
N GLU A 159 -7.54 19.61 -2.42
CA GLU A 159 -8.38 19.14 -1.31
C GLU A 159 -8.68 17.64 -1.43
N ASN A 160 -8.89 16.97 -0.29
CA ASN A 160 -9.22 15.55 -0.24
C ASN A 160 -10.53 15.19 -0.96
N TYR A 161 -11.58 16.01 -0.81
CA TYR A 161 -12.88 15.77 -1.46
C TYR A 161 -12.78 15.72 -2.99
N GLN A 162 -11.99 16.62 -3.57
CA GLN A 162 -11.76 16.65 -5.02
C GLN A 162 -11.20 15.32 -5.54
N VAL A 163 -10.32 14.67 -4.76
CA VAL A 163 -9.74 13.36 -5.14
C VAL A 163 -10.84 12.29 -5.16
N SER A 164 -11.66 12.22 -4.11
CA SER A 164 -12.72 11.22 -3.97
C SER A 164 -13.77 11.34 -5.09
N ASP A 165 -14.26 12.56 -5.34
CA ASP A 165 -15.30 12.82 -6.35
C ASP A 165 -14.79 12.51 -7.76
N MET A 166 -13.55 12.90 -8.08
CA MET A 166 -12.97 12.64 -9.39
C MET A 166 -12.67 11.16 -9.63
N ILE A 167 -12.28 10.41 -8.59
CA ILE A 167 -12.15 8.95 -8.69
C ILE A 167 -13.51 8.32 -8.98
N ALA A 168 -14.57 8.72 -8.27
CA ALA A 168 -15.91 8.19 -8.47
C ALA A 168 -16.42 8.45 -9.90
N LYS A 169 -16.21 9.66 -10.44
CA LYS A 169 -16.51 9.98 -11.84
C LYS A 169 -15.72 9.12 -12.82
N ALA A 170 -14.41 8.97 -12.59
CA ALA A 170 -13.51 8.29 -13.52
C ALA A 170 -13.80 6.79 -13.69
N VAL A 171 -14.27 6.13 -12.63
CA VAL A 171 -14.56 4.69 -12.66
C VAL A 171 -16.01 4.37 -13.06
N ALA A 172 -16.91 5.36 -13.04
CA ALA A 172 -18.31 5.18 -13.38
C ALA A 172 -18.49 4.70 -14.83
N ASP A 173 -17.67 5.19 -15.76
CA ASP A 173 -17.65 4.76 -17.17
C ASP A 173 -17.33 3.27 -17.36
N PHE A 174 -16.80 2.59 -16.35
CA PHE A 174 -16.44 1.15 -16.39
C PHE A 174 -17.52 0.27 -15.73
N ASP A 175 -18.69 0.84 -15.43
CA ASP A 175 -19.71 0.25 -14.56
C ASP A 175 -19.12 -0.21 -13.22
N CYS A 176 -18.17 0.56 -12.69
CA CYS A 176 -17.48 0.26 -11.44
C CYS A 176 -17.74 1.35 -10.40
N ARG A 177 -17.52 1.03 -9.13
CA ARG A 177 -17.71 1.97 -8.01
C ARG A 177 -16.55 1.86 -7.02
N PRO A 178 -16.08 2.99 -6.45
CA PRO A 178 -15.16 2.92 -5.32
C PRO A 178 -15.84 2.25 -4.12
N ILE A 179 -15.11 1.43 -3.39
CA ILE A 179 -15.61 0.86 -2.13
C ILE A 179 -15.80 2.00 -1.12
N GLN A 180 -17.00 2.04 -0.57
CA GLN A 180 -17.44 2.98 0.43
C GLN A 180 -16.60 2.88 1.70
N GLY A 181 -16.14 4.03 2.18
CA GLY A 181 -15.45 4.16 3.47
C GLY A 181 -13.97 3.76 3.45
N VAL A 182 -13.40 3.36 2.30
CA VAL A 182 -11.95 3.11 2.20
C VAL A 182 -11.20 4.42 2.40
N GLN A 183 -10.19 4.40 3.27
CA GLN A 183 -9.45 5.59 3.68
C GLN A 183 -7.99 5.52 3.23
N SER A 184 -7.57 6.55 2.49
CA SER A 184 -6.16 6.92 2.34
C SER A 184 -5.80 7.92 3.44
N HIS A 185 -4.63 7.83 4.05
CA HIS A 185 -4.28 8.66 5.21
C HIS A 185 -2.86 9.18 5.16
N LEU A 186 -2.64 10.30 5.85
CA LEU A 186 -1.32 10.86 6.10
C LEU A 186 -0.50 9.88 6.97
N LEU A 187 0.76 9.71 6.61
CA LEU A 187 1.73 8.93 7.37
C LEU A 187 2.69 9.87 8.10
N LYS A 188 2.91 9.61 9.38
CA LYS A 188 3.95 10.26 10.20
C LYS A 188 4.76 9.19 10.94
N LYS A 189 5.85 9.59 11.58
CA LYS A 189 6.66 8.69 12.41
C LYS A 189 5.78 8.12 13.53
N LEU A 190 5.71 6.79 13.61
CA LEU A 190 4.89 6.02 14.58
C LEU A 190 3.38 6.26 14.48
N VAL A 191 2.89 6.86 13.39
CA VAL A 191 1.46 7.07 13.16
C VAL A 191 1.05 6.29 11.91
N TYR A 192 0.35 5.18 12.13
CA TYR A 192 -0.17 4.37 11.01
C TYR A 192 -1.40 5.00 10.36
N VAL A 193 -2.33 5.56 11.13
CA VAL A 193 -3.49 6.32 10.61
C VAL A 193 -3.41 7.75 11.09
N GLY A 194 -3.04 8.65 10.17
CA GLY A 194 -2.92 10.07 10.47
C GLY A 194 -4.26 10.81 10.49
N GLU A 195 -4.19 12.05 10.99
CA GLU A 195 -5.33 12.96 11.15
C GLU A 195 -6.01 13.33 9.82
N LYS A 196 -5.23 13.46 8.74
CA LYS A 196 -5.76 13.79 7.43
C LYS A 196 -6.07 12.53 6.64
N SER A 197 -7.24 12.49 6.01
CA SER A 197 -7.66 11.35 5.21
C SER A 197 -8.39 11.76 3.93
N ILE A 198 -8.34 10.86 2.94
CA ILE A 198 -9.20 10.85 1.76
C ILE A 198 -10.10 9.64 1.92
N VAL A 199 -11.41 9.85 1.95
CA VAL A 199 -12.38 8.76 2.08
C VAL A 199 -13.07 8.55 0.73
N LEU A 200 -13.00 7.34 0.20
CA LEU A 200 -13.65 6.97 -1.05
C LEU A 200 -15.13 6.70 -0.83
N ASN A 201 -15.97 7.30 -1.68
CA ASN A 201 -17.42 7.08 -1.70
C ASN A 201 -18.07 7.08 -0.29
N PRO A 202 -17.86 8.14 0.52
CA PRO A 202 -18.35 8.17 1.89
C PRO A 202 -19.89 8.17 1.94
N ASP A 203 -20.47 7.44 2.88
CA ASP A 203 -21.90 7.59 3.21
C ASP A 203 -22.19 8.94 3.88
N ASP A 204 -23.47 9.25 4.08
CA ASP A 204 -23.89 10.55 4.61
C ASP A 204 -23.46 10.79 6.06
N ASP A 205 -23.19 9.74 6.84
CA ASP A 205 -22.68 9.87 8.20
C ASP A 205 -21.16 10.04 8.20
N GLN A 206 -20.44 9.30 7.36
CA GLN A 206 -19.02 9.46 7.11
C GLN A 206 -18.71 10.87 6.62
N LYS A 207 -19.49 11.41 5.67
CA LYS A 207 -19.31 12.80 5.18
C LYS A 207 -19.30 13.84 6.30
N LYS A 208 -20.07 13.64 7.37
CA LYS A 208 -20.08 14.56 8.53
C LYS A 208 -18.80 14.48 9.35
N GLY A 209 -18.16 13.32 9.38
CA GLY A 209 -16.91 13.07 10.11
C GLY A 209 -15.64 13.28 9.29
N VAL A 210 -15.72 13.37 7.96
CA VAL A 210 -14.55 13.63 7.11
C VAL A 210 -14.16 15.10 7.22
N GLU A 211 -13.03 15.36 7.85
CA GLU A 211 -12.49 16.72 7.88
C GLU A 211 -11.92 17.11 6.52
N LYS A 212 -12.26 18.33 6.08
CA LYS A 212 -11.66 18.91 4.89
C LYS A 212 -10.17 19.14 5.14
N CYS A 213 -9.32 18.57 4.31
CA CYS A 213 -7.88 18.78 4.42
C CYS A 213 -7.26 19.22 3.10
N ILE A 214 -6.24 20.08 3.22
CA ILE A 214 -5.41 20.53 2.11
C ILE A 214 -4.08 19.79 2.18
N PHE A 215 -3.67 19.24 1.04
CA PHE A 215 -2.37 18.58 0.90
C PHE A 215 -1.25 19.62 1.03
N LYS A 216 -0.19 19.28 1.77
CA LYS A 216 0.99 20.14 1.94
C LYS A 216 2.24 19.46 1.38
N MET A 217 3.24 20.28 1.07
CA MET A 217 4.54 19.79 0.62
C MET A 217 5.23 18.99 1.73
N TYR A 218 6.00 17.98 1.33
CA TYR A 218 6.72 17.00 2.15
C TYR A 218 5.86 16.06 3.00
N GLU A 219 4.53 16.08 2.83
CA GLU A 219 3.66 15.08 3.43
C GLU A 219 3.82 13.71 2.76
N ALA A 220 3.94 12.66 3.57
CA ALA A 220 3.87 11.28 3.13
C ALA A 220 2.44 10.76 3.28
N TRP A 221 1.91 10.11 2.24
CA TRP A 221 0.54 9.62 2.21
C TRP A 221 0.51 8.15 1.83
N LEU A 222 -0.34 7.36 2.50
CA LEU A 222 -0.76 6.06 2.02
C LEU A 222 -2.01 6.24 1.18
N LEU A 223 -1.88 6.08 -0.13
CA LEU A 223 -3.02 6.05 -1.04
C LEU A 223 -3.52 4.62 -1.18
N ASP A 224 -4.82 4.43 -0.94
CA ASP A 224 -5.51 3.15 -1.05
C ASP A 224 -6.72 3.28 -1.96
N ILE A 225 -6.59 2.75 -3.17
CA ILE A 225 -7.59 2.84 -4.23
C ILE A 225 -8.23 1.47 -4.39
N VAL A 226 -9.49 1.34 -3.99
CA VAL A 226 -10.23 0.07 -4.03
C VAL A 226 -11.51 0.26 -4.83
N ILE A 227 -11.62 -0.43 -5.96
CA ILE A 227 -12.73 -0.33 -6.92
C ILE A 227 -13.42 -1.70 -7.04
N SER A 228 -14.74 -1.67 -7.12
CA SER A 228 -15.63 -2.84 -7.23
C SER A 228 -16.43 -2.80 -8.52
N THR A 229 -16.69 -3.98 -9.09
CA THR A 229 -17.67 -4.15 -10.18
C THR A 229 -19.13 -4.09 -9.70
N GLY A 230 -19.33 -4.20 -8.38
CA GLY A 230 -20.63 -4.31 -7.74
C GLY A 230 -21.16 -3.02 -7.15
N SER A 231 -21.72 -3.12 -5.95
CA SER A 231 -22.45 -2.00 -5.33
C SER A 231 -21.57 -0.91 -4.74
N GLY A 232 -20.31 -1.24 -4.42
CA GLY A 232 -19.40 -0.41 -3.67
C GLY A 232 -19.61 -0.48 -2.15
N LYS A 233 -20.54 -1.32 -1.64
CA LYS A 233 -20.90 -1.37 -0.22
C LYS A 233 -20.29 -2.60 0.45
N PRO A 234 -19.26 -2.43 1.30
CA PRO A 234 -18.60 -3.56 1.95
C PRO A 234 -19.53 -4.24 2.96
N ARG A 235 -19.35 -5.54 3.14
CA ARG A 235 -19.97 -6.33 4.22
C ARG A 235 -18.92 -7.13 4.95
N GLU A 236 -19.09 -7.30 6.25
CA GLU A 236 -18.25 -8.20 7.02
C GLU A 236 -18.50 -9.65 6.60
N HIS A 237 -17.43 -10.39 6.34
CA HIS A 237 -17.48 -11.82 6.08
C HIS A 237 -17.47 -12.60 7.40
N THR A 238 -17.95 -13.84 7.38
CA THR A 238 -17.90 -14.77 8.51
C THR A 238 -16.48 -15.32 8.78
N ALA A 239 -15.50 -14.93 7.96
CA ALA A 239 -14.12 -15.38 8.12
C ALA A 239 -13.55 -14.79 9.41
N ARG A 240 -12.76 -15.58 10.14
CA ARG A 240 -12.16 -15.15 11.39
C ARG A 240 -11.30 -13.90 11.18
N THR A 241 -11.55 -12.87 11.97
CA THR A 241 -10.68 -11.70 12.06
C THR A 241 -9.36 -12.09 12.74
N THR A 242 -8.27 -12.00 11.99
CA THR A 242 -6.91 -12.33 12.45
C THR A 242 -6.00 -11.10 12.53
N LEU A 243 -6.39 -10.01 11.88
CA LEU A 243 -5.70 -8.73 11.89
C LEU A 243 -6.29 -7.79 12.93
N PHE A 244 -5.42 -7.14 13.68
CA PHE A 244 -5.78 -6.18 14.72
C PHE A 244 -4.82 -5.00 14.69
N ARG A 245 -5.26 -3.87 15.21
CA ARG A 245 -4.40 -2.70 15.48
C ARG A 245 -4.53 -2.30 16.93
N LYS A 246 -3.44 -1.86 17.55
CA LYS A 246 -3.46 -1.30 18.90
C LYS A 246 -4.17 0.06 18.90
N ASN A 247 -4.86 0.38 19.98
CA ASN A 247 -5.40 1.71 20.24
C ASN A 247 -4.66 2.39 21.39
N GLU A 248 -4.90 3.69 21.55
CA GLU A 248 -4.39 4.48 22.68
C GLU A 248 -5.23 4.29 23.96
N THR A 249 -6.33 3.52 23.88
CA THR A 249 -7.22 3.29 25.03
C THR A 249 -6.48 2.54 26.13
N LEU A 250 -6.48 3.11 27.34
CA LEU A 250 -5.90 2.50 28.52
C LEU A 250 -6.98 1.74 29.30
N TYR A 251 -6.82 0.42 29.41
CA TYR A 251 -7.70 -0.44 30.19
C TYR A 251 -6.91 -1.47 30.99
N HIS A 252 -7.35 -1.74 32.22
CA HIS A 252 -6.72 -2.77 33.06
C HIS A 252 -7.33 -4.15 32.78
N LEU A 253 -6.72 -4.88 31.84
CA LEU A 253 -7.15 -6.24 31.44
C LEU A 253 -7.13 -7.20 32.63
N LYS A 254 -8.21 -7.98 32.78
CA LYS A 254 -8.45 -8.86 33.94
C LYS A 254 -7.78 -10.22 33.76
N MET A 255 -7.75 -10.76 32.54
CA MET A 255 -7.11 -12.06 32.31
C MET A 255 -5.58 -11.95 32.24
N LYS A 256 -4.88 -12.90 32.87
CA LYS A 256 -3.40 -12.98 32.80
C LYS A 256 -2.92 -13.16 31.36
N ALA A 257 -3.64 -13.95 30.56
CA ALA A 257 -3.35 -14.16 29.15
C ALA A 257 -3.42 -12.85 28.34
N SER A 258 -4.50 -12.07 28.53
CA SER A 258 -4.69 -10.79 27.83
C SER A 258 -3.64 -9.75 28.22
N ARG A 259 -3.26 -9.66 29.49
CA ARG A 259 -2.14 -8.80 29.92
C ARG A 259 -0.82 -9.19 29.23
N LYS A 260 -0.47 -10.48 29.21
CA LYS A 260 0.74 -10.97 28.54
C LYS A 260 0.71 -10.66 27.04
N PHE A 261 -0.41 -10.96 26.38
CA PHE A 261 -0.61 -10.69 24.96
C PHE A 261 -0.48 -9.19 24.64
N TYR A 262 -1.13 -8.31 25.41
CA TYR A 262 -1.08 -6.87 25.19
C TYR A 262 0.34 -6.31 25.40
N SER A 263 1.07 -6.79 26.40
CA SER A 263 2.48 -6.45 26.60
C SER A 263 3.36 -6.85 25.42
N GLU A 264 3.18 -8.05 24.89
CA GLU A 264 3.90 -8.54 23.70
C GLU A 264 3.58 -7.67 22.47
N VAL A 265 2.29 -7.42 22.21
CA VAL A 265 1.83 -6.60 21.08
C VAL A 265 2.42 -5.19 21.13
N SER A 266 2.36 -4.56 22.31
CA SER A 266 2.87 -3.20 22.52
C SER A 266 4.39 -3.11 22.30
N ALA A 267 5.14 -4.13 22.71
CA ALA A 267 6.58 -4.18 22.53
C ALA A 267 6.98 -4.44 21.07
N LYS A 268 6.29 -5.37 20.41
CA LYS A 268 6.67 -5.91 19.10
C LYS A 268 6.15 -5.10 17.92
N PHE A 269 4.88 -4.69 17.93
CA PHE A 269 4.21 -4.09 16.77
C PHE A 269 4.00 -2.58 16.87
N GLN A 270 4.23 -1.98 18.04
CA GLN A 270 4.04 -0.55 18.27
C GLN A 270 2.61 -0.07 17.96
N GLU A 271 2.44 0.80 16.97
CA GLU A 271 1.13 1.32 16.49
C GLU A 271 0.66 0.63 15.20
N TYR A 272 1.43 -0.32 14.70
CA TYR A 272 1.15 -0.95 13.41
C TYR A 272 0.15 -2.11 13.55
N PRO A 273 -0.68 -2.34 12.51
CA PRO A 273 -1.46 -3.55 12.40
C PRO A 273 -0.59 -4.81 12.53
N PHE A 274 -1.16 -5.84 13.14
CA PHE A 274 -0.49 -7.11 13.35
C PHE A 274 -1.46 -8.27 13.15
N ASN A 275 -0.90 -9.43 12.79
CA ASN A 275 -1.63 -10.68 12.75
C ASN A 275 -1.37 -11.47 14.04
N ILE A 276 -2.39 -12.12 14.58
CA ILE A 276 -2.27 -12.99 15.75
C ILE A 276 -1.33 -14.20 15.54
N ARG A 277 -1.03 -14.61 14.31
CA ARG A 277 0.01 -15.63 14.04
C ARG A 277 1.41 -15.16 14.40
N SER A 278 1.61 -13.85 14.47
CA SER A 278 2.92 -13.25 14.72
C SER A 278 3.23 -13.15 16.21
N VAL A 279 2.36 -13.63 17.11
CA VAL A 279 2.64 -13.72 18.56
C VAL A 279 3.15 -15.11 18.96
N GLU A 280 3.88 -15.19 20.06
CA GLU A 280 4.51 -16.43 20.53
C GLU A 280 3.48 -17.51 20.92
N ASP A 281 2.43 -17.13 21.65
CA ASP A 281 1.42 -18.06 22.15
C ASP A 281 0.07 -17.84 21.47
N ILE A 282 -0.05 -18.38 20.25
CA ILE A 282 -1.27 -18.30 19.44
C ILE A 282 -2.49 -18.88 20.18
N LYS A 283 -2.32 -19.94 20.97
CA LYS A 283 -3.43 -20.58 21.69
C LYS A 283 -4.04 -19.63 22.70
N SER A 284 -3.22 -18.94 23.49
CA SER A 284 -3.69 -17.90 24.41
C SER A 284 -4.20 -16.67 23.66
N ALA A 285 -3.55 -16.29 22.56
CA ALA A 285 -3.93 -15.13 21.75
C ALA A 285 -5.38 -15.20 21.24
N ARG A 286 -5.84 -16.40 20.84
CA ARG A 286 -7.20 -16.63 20.34
C ARG A 286 -8.31 -16.18 21.27
N TYR A 287 -8.10 -16.19 22.58
CA TYR A 287 -9.08 -15.75 23.57
C TYR A 287 -8.73 -14.37 24.12
N ALA A 288 -7.43 -14.03 24.22
CA ALA A 288 -6.96 -12.73 24.66
C ALA A 288 -7.48 -11.59 23.76
N VAL A 289 -7.53 -11.82 22.45
CA VAL A 289 -8.00 -10.81 21.48
C VAL A 289 -9.46 -10.42 21.73
N THR A 290 -10.28 -11.33 22.25
CA THR A 290 -11.70 -11.05 22.53
C THR A 290 -11.85 -10.04 23.67
N GLU A 291 -11.14 -10.23 24.79
CA GLU A 291 -11.14 -9.27 25.90
C GLU A 291 -10.51 -7.93 25.49
N CYS A 292 -9.40 -7.98 24.75
CA CYS A 292 -8.72 -6.78 24.29
C CYS A 292 -9.61 -5.96 23.33
N ALA A 293 -10.33 -6.62 22.42
CA ALA A 293 -11.24 -5.96 21.51
C ALA A 293 -12.51 -5.44 22.21
N SER A 294 -13.08 -6.20 23.15
CA SER A 294 -14.28 -5.77 23.89
C SER A 294 -14.03 -4.55 24.76
N HIS A 295 -12.80 -4.35 25.22
CA HIS A 295 -12.37 -3.16 25.98
C HIS A 295 -11.65 -2.11 25.12
N ASN A 296 -11.72 -2.24 23.79
CA ASN A 296 -11.22 -1.26 22.82
C ASN A 296 -9.72 -0.93 22.96
N VAL A 297 -8.91 -1.79 23.58
CA VAL A 297 -7.44 -1.60 23.62
C VAL A 297 -6.79 -2.05 22.32
N ILE A 298 -7.49 -2.88 21.54
CA ILE A 298 -7.18 -3.19 20.15
C ILE A 298 -8.45 -3.05 19.31
N THR A 299 -8.31 -2.66 18.05
CA THR A 299 -9.40 -2.65 17.07
C THR A 299 -9.26 -3.84 16.12
N PRO A 300 -10.32 -4.66 15.97
CA PRO A 300 -10.35 -5.72 14.95
C PRO A 300 -10.36 -5.12 13.54
N MET A 301 -9.67 -5.76 12.61
CA MET A 301 -9.68 -5.42 11.19
C MET A 301 -10.37 -6.56 10.42
N PRO A 302 -11.72 -6.58 10.38
CA PRO A 302 -12.46 -7.70 9.83
C PRO A 302 -12.21 -7.87 8.32
N VAL A 303 -12.43 -9.09 7.84
CA VAL A 303 -12.45 -9.39 6.42
C VAL A 303 -13.71 -8.80 5.82
N LEU A 304 -13.54 -7.89 4.86
CA LEU A 304 -14.65 -7.27 4.15
C LEU A 304 -14.81 -7.93 2.79
N VAL A 305 -16.04 -8.07 2.33
CA VAL A 305 -16.41 -8.68 1.04
C VAL A 305 -17.44 -7.85 0.31
N GLU A 306 -17.40 -7.94 -1.02
CA GLU A 306 -18.50 -7.61 -1.91
C GLU A 306 -19.43 -8.81 -2.12
N LYS A 307 -20.54 -8.58 -2.83
CA LYS A 307 -21.43 -9.66 -3.27
C LYS A 307 -20.64 -10.76 -3.99
N GLU A 308 -21.07 -12.00 -3.79
CA GLU A 308 -20.54 -13.13 -4.57
C GLU A 308 -20.64 -12.83 -6.07
N LYS A 309 -19.64 -13.30 -6.83
CA LYS A 309 -19.48 -13.09 -8.29
C LYS A 309 -19.04 -11.68 -8.72
N GLU A 310 -18.99 -10.71 -7.82
CA GLU A 310 -18.35 -9.43 -8.08
C GLU A 310 -16.82 -9.53 -7.94
N PHE A 311 -16.11 -8.56 -8.50
CA PHE A 311 -14.67 -8.47 -8.44
C PHE A 311 -14.24 -7.13 -7.85
N VAL A 312 -13.20 -7.17 -7.03
CA VAL A 312 -12.64 -5.99 -6.37
C VAL A 312 -11.16 -5.89 -6.69
N ALA A 313 -10.73 -4.76 -7.25
CA ALA A 313 -9.33 -4.45 -7.49
C ALA A 313 -8.85 -3.35 -6.53
N GLN A 314 -7.66 -3.55 -5.99
CA GLN A 314 -6.96 -2.65 -5.07
C GLN A 314 -5.57 -2.29 -5.60
N PHE A 315 -5.24 -1.01 -5.57
CA PHE A 315 -3.87 -0.51 -5.67
C PHE A 315 -3.59 0.39 -4.48
N ARG A 316 -2.64 -0.03 -3.66
CA ARG A 316 -2.22 0.68 -2.44
C ARG A 316 -0.75 1.03 -2.56
N PHE A 317 -0.39 2.28 -2.28
CA PHE A 317 0.99 2.75 -2.42
C PHE A 317 1.26 3.99 -1.58
N THR A 318 2.48 4.04 -1.06
CA THR A 318 3.01 5.17 -0.31
C THR A 318 3.60 6.19 -1.30
N VAL A 319 3.27 7.45 -1.09
CA VAL A 319 3.72 8.59 -1.89
C VAL A 319 4.23 9.70 -1.00
N VAL A 320 5.12 10.52 -1.54
CA VAL A 320 5.62 11.74 -0.88
C VAL A 320 5.39 12.93 -1.79
N LEU A 321 4.86 14.01 -1.22
CA LEU A 321 4.62 15.26 -1.93
C LEU A 321 5.90 16.10 -2.04
N MET A 322 6.63 15.99 -3.13
CA MET A 322 7.85 16.76 -3.36
C MET A 322 7.59 18.06 -4.13
N PRO A 323 8.50 19.05 -4.10
CA PRO A 323 8.38 20.29 -4.88
C PRO A 323 8.23 20.05 -6.40
N ASN A 324 8.79 18.95 -6.91
CA ASN A 324 8.72 18.56 -8.33
C ASN A 324 7.50 17.69 -8.68
N GLY A 325 6.60 17.46 -7.72
CA GLY A 325 5.38 16.67 -7.87
C GLY A 325 5.34 15.45 -6.95
N LEU A 326 4.30 14.62 -7.14
CA LEU A 326 4.09 13.41 -6.37
C LEU A 326 5.18 12.37 -6.68
N MET A 327 5.97 12.01 -5.68
CA MET A 327 6.96 10.95 -5.77
C MET A 327 6.37 9.64 -5.24
N LYS A 328 6.19 8.67 -6.14
CA LYS A 328 5.73 7.32 -5.78
C LYS A 328 6.89 6.54 -5.14
N ILE A 329 6.71 6.11 -3.89
CA ILE A 329 7.72 5.40 -3.11
C ILE A 329 7.58 3.90 -3.27
N THR A 330 6.35 3.41 -3.11
CA THR A 330 5.99 2.00 -3.33
C THR A 330 5.01 1.86 -4.49
N GLY A 331 4.85 0.63 -4.97
CA GLY A 331 3.92 0.27 -6.03
C GLY A 331 4.64 -0.17 -7.30
N LEU A 332 3.96 -1.03 -8.06
CA LEU A 332 4.48 -1.61 -9.28
C LEU A 332 4.00 -0.81 -10.51
N PRO A 333 4.73 -0.88 -11.63
CA PRO A 333 4.21 -0.41 -12.91
C PRO A 333 3.00 -1.26 -13.30
N PHE A 334 1.98 -0.61 -13.86
CA PHE A 334 0.81 -1.29 -14.39
C PHE A 334 1.08 -1.72 -15.83
N ASP A 335 1.00 -3.01 -16.11
CA ASP A 335 1.10 -3.53 -17.47
C ASP A 335 -0.28 -3.63 -18.10
N SER A 336 -0.61 -2.65 -18.94
CA SER A 336 -1.89 -2.60 -19.65
C SER A 336 -2.00 -3.67 -20.75
N SER A 337 -0.91 -4.30 -21.18
CA SER A 337 -0.95 -5.32 -22.24
C SER A 337 -1.64 -6.61 -21.80
N LEU A 338 -1.71 -6.85 -20.48
CA LEU A 338 -2.32 -8.03 -19.87
C LEU A 338 -3.86 -7.95 -19.83
N TYR A 339 -4.43 -6.75 -19.97
CA TYR A 339 -5.86 -6.50 -19.75
C TYR A 339 -6.51 -5.92 -21.00
N LYS A 340 -7.65 -6.48 -21.40
CA LYS A 340 -8.48 -5.95 -22.48
C LYS A 340 -9.86 -5.61 -21.94
N THR A 341 -10.22 -4.34 -22.04
CA THR A 341 -11.55 -3.80 -21.71
C THR A 341 -12.09 -3.01 -22.89
N ASP A 342 -13.41 -3.05 -23.07
CA ASP A 342 -14.12 -2.27 -24.08
C ASP A 342 -14.50 -0.88 -23.56
N PHE A 343 -14.42 -0.68 -22.24
CA PHE A 343 -14.70 0.59 -21.59
C PHE A 343 -13.56 1.58 -21.75
N LYS A 344 -13.93 2.86 -21.84
CA LYS A 344 -13.00 3.98 -21.86
C LYS A 344 -13.64 5.13 -21.09
N THR A 345 -12.82 5.88 -20.38
CA THR A 345 -13.26 7.13 -19.77
C THR A 345 -13.85 8.05 -20.84
N THR A 346 -15.09 8.49 -20.66
CA THR A 346 -15.82 9.37 -21.57
C THR A 346 -15.90 10.79 -21.04
N ASP A 347 -15.94 10.95 -19.71
CA ASP A 347 -16.04 12.24 -19.02
C ASP A 347 -14.94 13.23 -19.43
N ALA A 348 -15.34 14.45 -19.76
CA ALA A 348 -14.44 15.47 -20.29
C ALA A 348 -13.44 15.98 -19.25
N GLU A 349 -13.87 16.15 -18.00
CA GLU A 349 -13.04 16.64 -16.89
C GLU A 349 -11.97 15.59 -16.54
N VAL A 350 -12.36 14.31 -16.49
CA VAL A 350 -11.42 13.21 -16.25
C VAL A 350 -10.41 13.08 -17.40
N LYS A 351 -10.85 13.18 -18.66
CA LYS A 351 -9.94 13.13 -19.82
C LYS A 351 -8.93 14.28 -19.80
N GLU A 352 -9.39 15.50 -19.53
CA GLU A 352 -8.52 16.66 -19.42
C GLU A 352 -7.49 16.44 -18.33
N LEU A 353 -7.91 16.00 -17.14
CA LEU A 353 -7.01 15.68 -16.04
C LEU A 353 -5.98 14.62 -16.45
N LEU A 354 -6.41 13.49 -17.03
CA LEU A 354 -5.50 12.40 -17.42
C LEU A 354 -4.47 12.82 -18.48
N SER A 355 -4.79 13.82 -19.32
CA SER A 355 -3.85 14.39 -20.30
C SER A 355 -2.74 15.22 -19.66
N GLN A 356 -2.94 15.72 -18.44
CA GLN A 356 -1.95 16.53 -17.74
C GLN A 356 -0.71 15.70 -17.36
N PRO A 357 0.50 16.29 -17.41
CA PRO A 357 1.70 15.62 -16.95
C PRO A 357 1.69 15.46 -15.43
N VAL A 358 2.16 14.31 -14.96
CA VAL A 358 2.23 14.02 -13.52
C VAL A 358 3.30 14.86 -12.81
N LYS A 359 4.43 15.13 -13.47
CA LYS A 359 5.47 16.01 -12.94
C LYS A 359 5.27 17.40 -13.52
N ALA A 360 5.31 18.42 -12.66
CA ALA A 360 5.39 19.80 -13.13
C ALA A 360 6.66 19.92 -13.98
N SER A 361 6.53 20.33 -15.24
CA SER A 361 7.67 20.68 -16.08
C SER A 361 8.49 21.73 -15.33
N GLY A 362 9.72 21.39 -14.98
CA GLY A 362 10.57 22.23 -14.13
C GLY A 362 10.58 23.67 -14.64
N GLY A 363 10.04 24.58 -13.83
CA GLY A 363 10.28 26.00 -14.03
C GLY A 363 11.78 26.21 -14.09
N LYS A 364 12.25 26.95 -15.11
CA LYS A 364 13.65 27.33 -15.31
C LYS A 364 14.30 27.59 -13.94
N LYS A 365 15.36 26.83 -13.62
CA LYS A 365 16.24 27.14 -12.49
C LYS A 365 16.58 28.63 -12.57
N LYS A 366 16.03 29.44 -11.67
CA LYS A 366 16.60 30.77 -11.40
C LYS A 366 18.02 30.51 -10.91
N LYS A 367 19.01 31.09 -11.60
CA LYS A 367 20.42 31.04 -11.20
C LYS A 367 20.50 31.43 -9.71
N PRO A 368 21.22 30.68 -8.86
CA PRO A 368 21.52 31.18 -7.53
C PRO A 368 22.34 32.46 -7.67
N LEU A 369 21.92 33.51 -6.97
CA LEU A 369 22.71 34.71 -6.76
C LEU A 369 24.02 34.30 -6.09
N ASN A 370 25.13 34.77 -6.64
CA ASN A 370 26.47 34.60 -6.10
C ASN A 370 26.50 35.06 -4.62
N ALA A 371 26.71 34.12 -3.70
CA ALA A 371 27.31 34.39 -2.41
C ALA A 371 28.71 33.75 -2.45
N GLY A 372 29.71 34.57 -2.11
CA GLY A 372 31.12 34.32 -2.38
C GLY A 372 31.70 33.09 -1.67
N ASN A 373 32.82 32.66 -2.24
CA ASN A 373 33.77 31.69 -1.70
C ASN A 373 33.99 31.83 -0.19
N ASP A 374 33.87 30.73 0.54
CA ASP A 374 35.02 30.24 1.29
C ASP A 374 34.97 28.72 1.53
N GLN A 375 36.15 28.16 1.70
CA GLN A 375 36.60 26.76 1.64
C GLN A 375 35.96 25.86 2.73
N GLY A 376 35.86 24.53 2.65
CA GLY A 376 36.36 23.53 1.70
C GLY A 376 36.11 22.10 2.24
N ILE A 377 36.22 21.13 1.32
CA ILE A 377 36.63 19.73 1.56
C ILE A 377 35.67 18.84 2.36
N TYR A 378 34.79 18.10 1.65
CA TYR A 378 34.51 16.67 1.84
C TYR A 378 33.55 16.22 0.73
N LEU A 379 34.06 16.00 -0.49
CA LEU A 379 33.29 15.42 -1.60
C LEU A 379 34.24 14.79 -2.63
N ARG A 380 34.79 13.63 -2.28
CA ARG A 380 35.32 12.65 -3.23
C ARG A 380 35.09 11.26 -2.66
N GLU A 381 33.87 10.75 -2.83
CA GLU A 381 33.53 9.32 -2.98
C GLU A 381 32.00 9.20 -2.99
N LEU A 382 31.39 9.15 -4.18
CA LEU A 382 30.09 8.51 -4.50
C LEU A 382 29.68 8.94 -5.91
N LEU A 383 30.45 8.46 -6.88
CA LEU A 383 30.16 8.55 -8.31
C LEU A 383 30.08 7.12 -8.86
N ILE A 384 29.26 6.27 -8.22
CA ILE A 384 28.87 4.94 -8.71
C ILE A 384 27.40 4.75 -8.28
N LEU A 385 26.57 4.21 -9.18
CA LEU A 385 25.10 3.98 -9.09
C LEU A 385 24.19 5.06 -9.70
N ARG A 386 24.67 5.72 -10.77
CA ARG A 386 23.78 6.11 -11.87
C ARG A 386 23.96 5.03 -12.95
N TRP A 387 23.10 4.02 -12.95
CA TRP A 387 22.78 3.07 -14.04
C TRP A 387 22.20 1.80 -13.40
N PHE A 388 20.88 1.64 -13.48
CA PHE A 388 20.15 0.38 -13.68
C PHE A 388 18.65 0.69 -13.57
N CYS A 389 18.14 1.32 -14.63
CA CYS A 389 16.73 1.34 -14.93
C CYS A 389 16.62 1.39 -16.46
N CYS A 390 16.00 0.36 -17.04
CA CYS A 390 15.75 0.13 -18.47
C CYS A 390 16.93 -0.43 -19.29
N ASP A 391 16.94 -1.74 -19.53
CA ASP A 391 16.65 -2.32 -20.86
C ASP A 391 17.06 -3.81 -20.91
N VAL A 392 16.09 -4.70 -21.11
CA VAL A 392 16.32 -6.07 -21.58
C VAL A 392 15.59 -6.24 -22.90
N LEU A 393 16.38 -6.55 -23.93
CA LEU A 393 16.07 -6.84 -25.35
C LEU A 393 15.20 -8.11 -25.53
N PRO A 394 14.76 -8.46 -26.76
CA PRO A 394 15.55 -9.36 -27.64
C PRO A 394 15.42 -9.01 -29.14
N CYS A 395 16.26 -9.44 -30.11
CA CYS A 395 16.61 -10.81 -30.54
C CYS A 395 17.69 -10.77 -31.66
N PRO A 396 18.51 -11.82 -31.90
CA PRO A 396 19.54 -11.84 -32.95
C PRO A 396 19.05 -12.43 -34.29
N ARG A 397 19.52 -11.87 -35.42
CA ARG A 397 19.33 -12.45 -36.78
C ARG A 397 20.42 -13.48 -37.11
N PRO A 398 20.14 -14.48 -37.96
CA PRO A 398 21.13 -15.50 -38.36
C PRO A 398 22.10 -14.97 -39.44
N PRO A 399 23.30 -15.58 -39.60
CA PRO A 399 24.29 -15.14 -40.58
C PRO A 399 24.06 -15.76 -41.97
N THR A 400 24.16 -14.95 -43.02
CA THR A 400 24.36 -15.41 -44.41
C THR A 400 25.85 -15.54 -44.74
N PRO A 401 26.24 -16.47 -45.63
CA PRO A 401 27.63 -16.85 -45.85
C PRO A 401 28.32 -15.94 -46.89
N PHE A 402 29.59 -15.58 -46.64
CA PHE A 402 30.45 -14.98 -47.66
C PHE A 402 31.27 -16.08 -48.35
N ALA A 403 31.15 -16.12 -49.67
CA ALA A 403 32.02 -16.84 -50.58
C ALA A 403 33.29 -16.03 -50.87
N ARG A 404 34.46 -16.64 -50.70
CA ARG A 404 35.45 -16.96 -51.75
C ARG A 404 36.70 -17.55 -51.13
#